data_AF-A0A9D6UAE1-F1
#
_entry.id   AF-A0A9D6UAE1-F1
#
_cell.length_a   1.000
_cell.length_b   1.000
_cell.length_c   1.000
_cell.angle_alpha   90.00
_cell.angle_beta   90.00
_cell.angle_gamma   90.00
#
_symmetry.space_group_name_H-M   'P 1'
#
loop_
_entity.id
_entity.type
_entity.pdbx_description
1 polymer ?
#
loop_
_entity_poly.entity_id
_entity_poly.type
_entity_poly.pdbx_seq_one_letter_code
_entity_poly.pdbx_strand_id
1 'polypeptide(L)' 'MSDFQSGWDGRSSPFYRAIISLKKDEGLFISSKEWNMYRTPSRICRYIEKKFPVKYQCKNHHDGSSSGWKVKRVE' A
#
# COMPACT_ATOMS: atom_id res chain seq x y z
N MET A 1 27.84 -16.15 -14.20
CA MET A 1 26.63 -16.64 -13.51
C MET A 1 25.94 -15.42 -12.97
N SER A 2 24.84 -15.02 -13.58
CA SER A 2 24.19 -13.73 -13.36
C SER A 2 23.50 -13.70 -12.00
N ASP A 3 23.91 -12.77 -11.14
CA ASP A 3 23.27 -12.44 -9.87
C ASP A 3 21.78 -12.12 -10.07
N PHE A 4 20.90 -13.05 -9.69
CA PHE A 4 19.49 -12.74 -9.52
C PHE A 4 19.31 -12.07 -8.15
N GLN A 5 19.82 -10.83 -8.04
CA GLN A 5 19.55 -9.96 -6.90
C GLN A 5 18.04 -9.67 -6.88
N SER A 6 17.36 -10.21 -5.87
CA SER A 6 15.97 -9.97 -5.52
C SER A 6 15.73 -8.48 -5.21
N GLY A 7 15.67 -7.65 -6.25
CA GLY A 7 15.54 -6.19 -6.22
C GLY A 7 14.12 -5.68 -5.96
N TRP A 8 13.30 -6.39 -5.19
CA TRP A 8 12.01 -5.86 -4.72
C TRP A 8 12.23 -5.09 -3.42
N ASP A 9 13.00 -4.02 -3.54
CA ASP A 9 13.14 -3.03 -2.50
C ASP A 9 11.74 -2.37 -2.34
N GLY A 10 10.97 -2.76 -1.33
CA GLY A 10 9.55 -2.38 -1.19
C GLY A 10 9.25 -0.87 -1.19
N ARG A 11 10.29 -0.03 -1.25
CA ARG A 11 10.28 1.44 -1.38
C ARG A 11 10.14 1.92 -2.84
N SER A 12 10.45 1.11 -3.84
CA SER A 12 10.29 1.44 -5.27
C SER A 12 8.91 1.09 -5.83
N SER A 13 8.06 0.41 -5.05
CA SER A 13 6.70 0.07 -5.46
C SER A 13 5.87 1.34 -5.73
N PRO A 14 5.15 1.43 -6.87
CA PRO A 14 4.20 2.50 -7.14
C PRO A 14 3.17 2.66 -6.01
N PHE A 15 2.76 1.55 -5.39
CA PHE A 15 1.83 1.56 -4.26
C PHE A 15 2.44 2.15 -2.99
N TYR A 16 3.73 1.89 -2.74
CA TYR A 16 4.42 2.52 -1.61
C TYR A 16 4.42 4.04 -1.76
N ARG A 17 4.77 4.53 -2.96
CA ARG A 17 4.78 5.95 -3.28
C ARG A 17 3.37 6.56 -3.19
N ALA A 18 2.37 5.89 -3.74
CA ALA A 18 0.99 6.36 -3.67
C ALA A 18 0.50 6.47 -2.22
N ILE A 19 0.77 5.48 -1.36
CA ILE A 19 0.34 5.49 0.05
C ILE A 19 1.07 6.57 0.85
N ILE A 20 2.40 6.71 0.70
CA ILE A 20 3.15 7.70 1.47
C ILE A 20 2.82 9.14 1.04
N SER A 21 2.45 9.35 -0.23
CA SER A 21 2.05 10.65 -0.75
C SER A 21 0.65 11.09 -0.34
N LEU A 22 -0.16 10.21 0.28
CA LEU A 22 -1.48 10.61 0.79
C LEU A 22 -1.36 11.74 1.81
N LYS A 23 -2.15 12.79 1.60
CA LYS A 23 -2.36 13.87 2.57
C LYS A 23 -3.33 13.42 3.65
N LYS A 24 -3.36 14.16 4.75
CA LYS A 24 -4.35 13.92 5.82
C LYS A 24 -5.76 13.95 5.22
N ASP A 25 -6.58 12.98 5.63
CA ASP A 25 -7.94 12.74 5.15
C ASP A 25 -8.10 12.28 3.69
N GLU A 26 -6.99 12.08 2.98
CA GLU A 26 -7.00 11.53 1.63
C GLU A 26 -7.08 9.99 1.65
N GLY A 27 -7.79 9.45 0.66
CA GLY A 27 -7.99 8.01 0.50
C GLY A 27 -7.57 7.52 -0.87
N LEU A 28 -6.98 6.34 -0.90
CA LEU A 28 -6.64 5.57 -2.08
C LEU A 28 -7.45 4.27 -2.07
N PHE A 29 -8.03 3.92 -3.20
CA PHE A 29 -8.54 2.58 -3.44
C PHE A 29 -7.52 1.82 -4.29
N ILE A 30 -7.17 0.62 -3.86
CA ILE A 30 -6.26 -0.28 -4.54
C ILE A 30 -7.08 -1.51 -4.94
N SER A 31 -7.31 -1.69 -6.23
CA SER A 31 -8.02 -2.87 -6.73
C SER A 31 -7.20 -4.14 -6.49
N SER A 32 -7.87 -5.24 -6.18
CA SER A 32 -7.24 -6.57 -6.12
C SER A 32 -6.62 -6.99 -7.45
N LYS A 33 -7.18 -6.52 -8.57
CA LYS A 33 -6.65 -6.76 -9.92
C LYS A 33 -5.33 -6.04 -10.19
N GLU A 34 -5.15 -4.87 -9.59
CA GLU A 34 -3.94 -4.06 -9.72
C GLU A 34 -2.84 -4.52 -8.74
N TRP A 35 -3.25 -5.13 -7.63
CA TRP A 35 -2.34 -5.61 -6.61
C TRP A 35 -1.64 -6.91 -7.01
N ASN A 36 -0.41 -6.78 -7.49
CA ASN A 36 0.43 -7.91 -7.88
C ASN A 36 1.50 -8.29 -6.82
N MET A 37 1.47 -7.69 -5.63
CA MET A 37 2.49 -7.89 -4.61
C MET A 37 2.14 -9.00 -3.61
N TYR A 38 3.14 -9.80 -3.20
CA TYR A 38 2.98 -10.85 -2.18
C TYR A 38 2.55 -10.30 -0.81
N ARG A 39 3.02 -9.11 -0.43
CA ARG A 39 2.64 -8.45 0.83
C ARG A 39 1.30 -7.75 0.63
N THR A 40 0.47 -7.66 1.67
CA THR A 40 -0.78 -6.89 1.61
C THR A 40 -0.54 -5.38 1.76
N PRO A 41 -1.44 -4.51 1.27
CA PRO A 41 -1.31 -3.06 1.45
C PRO A 41 -1.21 -2.64 2.93
N SER A 42 -1.86 -3.39 3.83
CA SER A 42 -1.78 -3.18 5.28
C SER A 42 -0.36 -3.33 5.83
N ARG A 43 0.47 -4.22 5.27
CA ARG A 43 1.89 -4.36 5.68
C ARG A 43 2.72 -3.16 5.23
N ILE A 44 2.38 -2.57 4.07
CA ILE A 44 3.03 -1.34 3.60
C ILE A 44 2.68 -0.18 4.53
N CYS A 45 1.40 0.00 4.85
CA CYS A 45 0.94 1.02 5.79
C CYS A 45 1.71 0.92 7.11
N ARG A 46 1.72 -0.28 7.73
CA ARG A 46 2.43 -0.51 9.00
C ARG A 46 3.93 -0.24 8.92
N TYR A 47 4.55 -0.46 7.76
CA TYR A 47 5.97 -0.15 7.56
C TYR A 47 6.22 1.36 7.49
N ILE A 48 5.33 2.12 6.84
CA ILE A 48 5.39 3.58 6.77
C ILE A 48 5.15 4.18 8.17
N GLU A 49 4.13 3.73 8.90
CA GLU A 49 3.82 4.20 10.27
C GLU A 49 4.94 3.98 11.27
N LYS A 50 5.77 2.94 11.07
CA LYS A 50 6.96 2.71 11.92
C LYS A 50 8.09 3.71 11.67
N LYS A 51 8.09 4.36 10.50
CA LYS A 51 9.18 5.22 10.04
C LYS A 51 8.83 6.70 10.06
N PHE A 52 7.55 7.02 9.91
CA PHE A 52 7.05 8.38 9.81
C PHE A 52 5.91 8.57 10.82
N PRO A 53 5.73 9.77 11.38
CA PRO A 53 4.66 10.09 12.33
C PRO A 53 3.32 10.27 11.58
N VAL A 54 2.85 9.22 10.92
CA VAL A 54 1.60 9.18 10.15
C VAL A 54 0.79 7.97 10.57
N LYS A 55 -0.52 8.00 10.30
CA LYS A 55 -1.44 6.87 10.53
C LYS A 55 -2.33 6.62 9.33
N TYR A 56 -2.54 5.34 9.03
CA TYR A 56 -3.42 4.91 7.95
C TYR A 56 -4.51 3.98 8.47
N GLN A 57 -5.72 4.18 7.95
CA GLN A 57 -6.80 3.22 8.03
C GLN A 57 -6.81 2.40 6.74
N CYS A 58 -6.40 1.13 6.83
CA CYS A 58 -6.45 0.17 5.73
C CYS A 58 -7.59 -0.83 5.99
N LYS A 59 -8.60 -0.86 5.13
CA LYS A 59 -9.72 -1.81 5.20
C LYS A 59 -9.88 -2.56 3.89
N ASN A 60 -10.21 -3.84 3.98
CA ASN A 60 -10.68 -4.59 2.82
C ASN A 60 -12.03 -4.00 2.40
N HIS A 61 -12.19 -3.76 1.11
CA HIS A 61 -13.45 -3.32 0.54
C HIS A 61 -13.86 -4.31 -0.54
N HIS A 62 -15.07 -4.81 -0.42
CA HIS A 62 -15.68 -5.71 -1.38
C HIS A 62 -17.02 -5.10 -1.75
N ASP A 63 -17.13 -4.62 -2.98
CA ASP A 63 -18.38 -4.09 -3.53
C ASP A 63 -18.72 -4.90 -4.77
N GLY A 64 -19.56 -5.92 -4.60
CA GLY A 64 -20.14 -6.80 -5.63
C GLY A 64 -19.19 -7.30 -6.73
N SER A 65 -18.78 -6.41 -7.63
CA SER A 65 -17.91 -6.62 -8.79
C SER A 65 -16.43 -6.25 -8.58
N SER A 66 -16.09 -5.54 -7.50
CA SER A 66 -14.74 -5.02 -7.21
C SER A 66 -14.31 -5.32 -5.79
N SER A 67 -13.26 -6.13 -5.63
CA SER A 67 -12.57 -6.37 -4.37
C SER A 67 -11.26 -5.59 -4.33
N GLY A 68 -10.85 -5.13 -3.16
CA GLY A 68 -9.62 -4.36 -3.01
C GLY A 68 -9.41 -3.85 -1.60
N TRP A 69 -8.53 -2.85 -1.48
CA TRP A 69 -8.18 -2.21 -0.22
C TRP A 69 -8.45 -0.71 -0.29
N LYS A 70 -9.16 -0.19 0.70
CA LYS A 70 -9.27 1.24 0.95
C LYS A 70 -8.21 1.63 1.97
N VAL A 71 -7.29 2.48 1.57
CA VAL A 71 -6.25 3.07 2.43
C VAL A 71 -6.56 4.54 2.59
N LYS A 72 -6.86 5.00 3.79
CA LYS A 72 -7.07 6.42 4.10
C LYS A 72 -6.01 6.88 5.09
N ARG A 73 -5.35 8.01 4.85
CA ARG A 73 -4.49 8.61 5.87
C ARG A 73 -5.37 9.39 6.86
N VAL A 74 -5.24 9.06 8.14
CA VAL A 74 -6.01 9.69 9.22
C VAL A 74 -5.19 10.73 9.99
N GLU A 75 -3.87 10.58 10.02
CA GLU A 75 -2.92 11.50 10.68
C GLU A 75 -1.64 11.66 9.83
#